data_AF-A0A172U0E3-F1
#
_entry.id   AF-A0A172U0E3-F1
#
_cell.length_a   1.000
_cell.length_b   1.000
_cell.length_c   1.000
_cell.angle_alpha   90.00
_cell.angle_beta   90.00
_cell.angle_gamma   90.00
#
_symmetry.space_group_name_H-M   'P 1'
#
loop_
_entity.id
_entity.type
_entity.pdbx_description
1 polymer ?
#
loop_
_entity_poly.entity_id
_entity_poly.type
_entity_poly.pdbx_seq_one_letter_code
_entity_poly.pdbx_strand_id
1 'polypeptide(L)'
;MKKVLRLIVYIALLCLILSYFKYGLKNETIDRSQGHAWENYDSTLLYQLRSVNDLINYADASLGKDNRQTLDYVQFLSKTISFRFYHSYSTYTFQQNWISYLSGQFIWSNLNAVVIPDDIMKYPYAACSQVSIVLAAALKKIGVPYRKVGLKGHFALEANVDGKWYFFDANLEPHFPKGIKSLDELIRNKELYLGYEGHISLQLYNNVFSTIDYGKPNEALAPNATIFHRVTFLASILLPFALVIYILVDLSQFIFHKRNTLTTVKKGKSIRLNI
;
A
#
# COMPACT_ATOMS: atom_id res chain seq x y z
N MET A 1 -0.32 -41.33 5.71
CA MET A 1 -0.58 -39.91 6.06
C MET A 1 0.69 -39.09 6.31
N LYS A 2 1.59 -39.44 7.25
CA LYS A 2 2.80 -38.64 7.55
C LYS A 2 3.70 -38.33 6.34
N LYS A 3 3.93 -39.30 5.44
CA LYS A 3 4.74 -39.10 4.22
C LYS A 3 4.13 -38.08 3.23
N VAL A 4 2.81 -38.10 3.08
CA VAL A 4 2.08 -37.18 2.19
C VAL A 4 2.13 -35.76 2.75
N LEU A 5 1.90 -35.58 4.05
CA LEU A 5 2.01 -34.27 4.70
C LEU A 5 3.43 -33.68 4.56
N ARG A 6 4.48 -34.48 4.77
CA ARG A 6 5.86 -34.04 4.54
C ARG A 6 6.08 -33.55 3.12
N LEU A 7 5.60 -34.32 2.13
CA LEU A 7 5.72 -33.94 0.73
C LEU A 7 5.01 -32.61 0.45
N ILE A 8 3.80 -32.42 0.98
CA ILE A 8 3.05 -31.15 0.84
C ILE A 8 3.84 -29.99 1.44
N VAL A 9 4.39 -30.13 2.65
CA VAL A 9 5.19 -29.08 3.29
C VAL A 9 6.45 -28.75 2.49
N TYR A 10 7.12 -29.77 1.94
CA TYR A 10 8.36 -29.58 1.17
C TYR A 10 8.05 -28.87 -0.15
N ILE A 11 6.98 -29.28 -0.84
CA ILE A 11 6.50 -28.62 -2.06
C ILE A 11 6.09 -27.17 -1.74
N ALA A 12 5.35 -26.93 -0.66
CA ALA A 12 4.93 -25.59 -0.27
C ALA A 12 6.13 -24.67 -0.01
N LEU A 13 7.13 -25.13 0.76
CA LEU A 13 8.35 -24.34 0.98
C LEU A 13 9.11 -24.10 -0.33
N LEU A 14 9.25 -25.13 -1.17
CA LEU A 14 9.92 -24.98 -2.47
C LEU A 14 9.21 -23.96 -3.35
N CYS A 15 7.88 -24.01 -3.43
CA CYS A 15 7.08 -23.03 -4.16
C CYS A 15 7.29 -21.62 -3.61
N LEU A 16 7.32 -21.44 -2.28
CA LEU A 16 7.58 -20.13 -1.66
C LEU A 16 8.98 -19.63 -2.03
N ILE A 17 10.01 -20.45 -1.86
CA ILE A 17 11.41 -20.10 -2.19
C ILE A 17 11.53 -19.73 -3.67
N LEU A 18 11.04 -20.59 -4.58
CA LEU A 18 11.11 -20.33 -6.02
C LEU A 18 10.36 -19.05 -6.40
N SER A 19 9.24 -18.75 -5.73
CA SER A 19 8.47 -17.52 -5.98
C SER A 19 9.21 -16.26 -5.49
N TYR A 20 9.98 -16.35 -4.41
CA TYR A 20 10.84 -15.25 -3.95
C TYR A 20 11.95 -14.92 -4.94
N PHE A 21 12.52 -15.92 -5.64
CA PHE A 21 13.60 -15.71 -6.61
C PHE A 21 13.12 -15.43 -8.05
N LYS A 22 11.96 -15.96 -8.46
CA LYS A 22 11.50 -15.90 -9.86
C LYS A 22 10.91 -14.56 -10.25
N TYR A 23 10.17 -13.91 -9.36
CA TYR A 23 9.80 -12.53 -9.60
C TYR A 23 10.73 -11.68 -8.75
N GLY A 24 11.82 -11.19 -9.36
CA GLY A 24 12.53 -10.05 -8.78
C GLY A 24 11.56 -8.89 -8.57
N LEU A 25 11.96 -7.86 -7.82
CA LEU A 25 11.24 -6.58 -7.83
C LEU A 25 11.09 -6.20 -9.29
N LYS A 26 9.91 -6.44 -9.86
CA LYS A 26 9.54 -5.83 -11.13
C LYS A 26 9.52 -4.37 -10.72
N ASN A 27 10.62 -3.66 -11.00
CA ASN A 27 10.50 -2.26 -11.34
C ASN A 27 9.50 -2.33 -12.49
N GLU A 28 8.22 -2.17 -12.17
CA GLU A 28 7.20 -1.98 -13.19
C GLU A 28 7.79 -0.87 -14.02
N THR A 29 8.26 -1.24 -15.22
CA THR A 29 8.71 -0.28 -16.21
C THR A 29 7.57 0.70 -16.27
N ILE A 30 7.82 1.92 -15.80
CA ILE A 30 6.80 2.96 -15.68
C ILE A 30 6.16 3.07 -17.05
N ASP A 31 5.00 2.44 -17.21
CA ASP A 31 4.33 2.43 -18.48
C ASP A 31 3.62 3.77 -18.58
N ARG A 32 4.34 4.74 -19.14
CA ARG A 32 3.82 6.10 -19.36
C ARG A 32 2.56 6.11 -20.22
N SER A 33 2.23 5.02 -20.91
CA SER A 33 0.98 4.89 -21.67
C SER A 33 -0.25 4.67 -20.78
N GLN A 34 -0.07 4.37 -19.49
CA GLN A 34 -1.19 4.16 -18.55
C GLN A 34 -1.67 5.43 -17.84
N GLY A 35 -0.95 6.54 -17.96
CA GLY A 35 -1.36 7.82 -17.38
C GLY A 35 -2.39 8.53 -18.25
N HIS A 36 -3.26 9.32 -17.62
CA HIS A 36 -4.09 10.26 -18.38
C HIS A 36 -3.24 11.39 -18.98
N ALA A 37 -3.65 11.93 -20.13
CA ALA A 37 -2.91 13.00 -20.82
C ALA A 37 -2.78 14.30 -20.00
N TRP A 38 -3.63 14.48 -18.98
CA TRP A 38 -3.60 15.63 -18.08
C TRP A 38 -2.68 15.44 -16.86
N GLU A 39 -2.13 14.23 -16.65
CA GLU A 39 -1.27 13.96 -15.50
C GLU A 39 0.09 14.63 -15.65
N ASN A 40 0.50 15.33 -14.59
CA ASN A 40 1.79 16.02 -14.53
C ASN A 40 2.84 15.19 -13.78
N TYR A 41 2.88 13.88 -14.04
CA TYR A 41 3.77 12.96 -13.33
C TYR A 41 5.26 13.32 -13.52
N ASP A 42 5.96 13.53 -12.41
CA ASP A 42 7.40 13.75 -12.37
C ASP A 42 8.12 12.48 -11.88
N SER A 43 8.78 11.79 -12.81
CA SER A 43 9.55 10.58 -12.52
C SER A 43 10.71 10.77 -11.54
N THR A 44 11.20 12.00 -11.35
CA THR A 44 12.29 12.27 -10.40
C THR A 44 11.79 12.14 -8.96
N LEU A 45 10.53 12.51 -8.70
CA LEU A 45 9.92 12.41 -7.38
C LEU A 45 9.74 10.95 -6.91
N LEU A 46 9.63 9.98 -7.83
CA LEU A 46 9.57 8.55 -7.49
C LEU A 46 10.77 8.09 -6.66
N TYR A 47 11.97 8.52 -7.05
CA TYR A 47 13.20 8.08 -6.40
C TYR A 47 13.52 8.92 -5.16
N GLN A 48 13.04 10.16 -5.10
CA GLN A 48 13.25 11.07 -3.98
C GLN A 48 12.25 10.85 -2.84
N LEU A 49 10.97 10.59 -3.18
CA LEU A 49 9.87 10.54 -2.23
C LEU A 49 9.39 9.10 -2.07
N ARG A 50 10.04 8.36 -1.17
CA ARG A 50 9.79 6.92 -0.93
C ARG A 50 9.08 6.62 0.39
N SER A 51 8.79 7.66 1.16
CA SER A 51 8.06 7.62 2.44
C SER A 51 7.32 8.93 2.68
N VAL A 52 6.39 8.93 3.63
CA VAL A 52 5.71 10.16 4.08
C VAL A 52 6.71 11.15 4.69
N ASN A 53 7.78 10.65 5.30
CA ASN A 53 8.86 11.51 5.80
C ASN A 53 9.59 12.24 4.69
N ASP A 54 9.92 11.56 3.59
CA ASP A 54 10.62 12.17 2.46
C ASP A 54 9.76 13.28 1.85
N LEU A 55 8.45 13.04 1.73
CA LEU A 55 7.48 14.04 1.27
C LEU A 55 7.47 15.28 2.19
N ILE A 56 7.42 15.09 3.52
CA ILE A 56 7.44 16.21 4.47
C ILE A 56 8.77 16.95 4.39
N ASN A 57 9.90 16.25 4.36
CA ASN A 57 11.23 16.86 4.27
C ASN A 57 11.40 17.65 2.97
N TYR A 58 10.83 17.16 1.87
CA TYR A 58 10.82 17.85 0.58
C TYR A 58 10.02 19.16 0.63
N ALA A 59 8.85 19.15 1.28
CA ALA A 59 8.06 20.35 1.53
C ALA A 59 8.75 21.32 2.52
N ASP A 60 9.36 20.81 3.59
CA ASP A 60 10.15 21.60 4.54
C ASP A 60 11.34 22.29 3.85
N ALA A 61 12.02 21.59 2.93
CA ALA A 61 13.13 22.17 2.18
C ALA A 61 12.67 23.27 1.21
N SER A 62 11.43 23.20 0.72
CA SER A 62 10.88 24.14 -0.25
C SER A 62 10.24 25.37 0.39
N LEU A 63 9.56 25.18 1.53
CA LEU A 63 8.76 26.23 2.18
C LEU A 63 9.21 26.55 3.60
N GLY A 64 10.07 25.75 4.22
CA GLY A 64 10.48 25.91 5.62
C GLY A 64 9.55 25.21 6.60
N LYS A 65 10.14 24.63 7.64
CA LYS A 65 9.44 23.84 8.68
C LYS A 65 8.40 24.65 9.46
N ASP A 66 8.63 25.94 9.63
CA ASP A 66 7.74 26.83 10.38
C ASP A 66 6.41 27.07 9.64
N ASN A 67 6.37 26.79 8.33
CA ASN A 67 5.18 26.94 7.49
C ASN A 67 4.27 25.72 7.47
N ARG A 68 4.57 24.64 8.22
CA ARG A 68 3.79 23.39 8.19
C ARG A 68 2.29 23.52 8.46
N GLN A 69 1.87 24.59 9.13
CA GLN A 69 0.46 24.86 9.44
C GLN A 69 -0.21 25.79 8.43
N THR A 70 0.49 26.32 7.43
CA THR A 70 -0.08 27.28 6.47
C THR A 70 -0.81 26.56 5.33
N LEU A 71 -1.73 27.29 4.69
CA LEU A 71 -2.47 26.78 3.54
C LEU A 71 -1.53 26.45 2.38
N ASP A 72 -0.53 27.30 2.14
CA ASP A 72 0.45 27.13 1.08
C ASP A 72 1.25 25.83 1.25
N TYR A 73 1.58 25.46 2.49
CA TYR A 73 2.28 24.20 2.77
C TYR A 73 1.41 22.98 2.46
N VAL A 74 0.14 23.00 2.86
CA VAL A 74 -0.79 21.90 2.55
C VAL A 74 -1.07 21.80 1.05
N GLN A 75 -1.22 22.94 0.37
CA GLN A 75 -1.34 23.01 -1.09
C GLN A 75 -0.11 22.42 -1.77
N PHE A 76 1.09 22.76 -1.27
CA PHE A 76 2.33 22.22 -1.80
C PHE A 76 2.40 20.71 -1.63
N LEU A 77 2.09 20.17 -0.44
CA LEU A 77 2.00 18.72 -0.23
C LEU A 77 1.03 18.05 -1.21
N SER A 78 -0.18 18.59 -1.34
CA SER A 78 -1.22 18.07 -2.24
C SER A 78 -0.74 18.03 -3.69
N LYS A 79 -0.10 19.11 -4.15
CA LYS A 79 0.45 19.23 -5.50
C LYS A 79 1.66 18.31 -5.73
N THR A 80 2.56 18.20 -4.76
CA THR A 80 3.69 17.27 -4.85
C THR A 80 3.21 15.83 -4.95
N ILE A 81 2.17 15.46 -4.19
CA ILE A 81 1.56 14.12 -4.27
C ILE A 81 0.94 13.89 -5.65
N SER A 82 0.26 14.88 -6.23
CA SER A 82 -0.35 14.72 -7.56
C SER A 82 0.69 14.53 -8.65
N PHE A 83 1.82 15.23 -8.58
CA PHE A 83 2.96 15.01 -9.48
C PHE A 83 3.71 13.71 -9.19
N ARG A 84 3.51 13.10 -8.02
CA ARG A 84 4.21 11.89 -7.61
C ARG A 84 3.56 10.62 -8.13
N PHE A 85 2.26 10.60 -8.44
CA PHE A 85 1.55 9.36 -8.77
C PHE A 85 0.83 9.42 -10.11
N TYR A 86 0.90 8.34 -10.88
CA TYR A 86 -0.05 8.03 -11.95
C TYR A 86 -1.38 7.54 -11.37
N HIS A 87 -2.50 7.78 -12.06
CA HIS A 87 -3.82 7.33 -11.65
C HIS A 87 -4.05 5.85 -11.88
N SER A 88 -3.58 5.01 -10.95
CA SER A 88 -3.84 3.58 -10.95
C SER A 88 -3.65 3.00 -9.55
N TYR A 89 -4.11 1.78 -9.31
CA TYR A 89 -3.94 1.13 -8.01
C TYR A 89 -2.52 0.62 -7.82
N SER A 90 -1.87 0.99 -6.70
CA SER A 90 -0.73 0.24 -6.21
C SER A 90 -1.20 -1.02 -5.49
N THR A 91 -0.68 -2.19 -5.88
CA THR A 91 -1.03 -3.48 -5.29
C THR A 91 0.21 -4.21 -4.81
N TYR A 92 0.10 -4.94 -3.70
CA TYR A 92 1.19 -5.81 -3.26
C TYR A 92 1.43 -6.92 -4.27
N THR A 93 2.69 -7.13 -4.58
CA THR A 93 3.19 -8.30 -5.30
C THR A 93 3.40 -9.48 -4.36
N PHE A 94 3.60 -10.66 -4.95
CA PHE A 94 3.91 -11.88 -4.20
C PHE A 94 5.12 -11.70 -3.27
N GLN A 95 6.17 -11.00 -3.73
CA GLN A 95 7.42 -10.85 -2.98
C GLN A 95 7.27 -9.96 -1.75
N GLN A 96 6.36 -8.99 -1.81
CA GLN A 96 6.17 -8.02 -0.74
C GLN A 96 5.25 -8.58 0.35
N ASN A 97 4.14 -9.21 -0.03
CA ASN A 97 3.19 -9.81 0.89
C ASN A 97 2.38 -10.90 0.17
N TRP A 98 2.95 -12.11 0.08
CA TRP A 98 2.36 -13.20 -0.72
C TRP A 98 0.95 -13.57 -0.25
N ILE A 99 0.66 -13.49 1.05
CA ILE A 99 -0.67 -13.81 1.57
C ILE A 99 -1.70 -12.77 1.09
N SER A 100 -1.39 -11.48 1.21
CA SER A 100 -2.26 -10.40 0.70
C SER A 100 -2.41 -10.47 -0.81
N TYR A 101 -1.32 -10.71 -1.54
CA TYR A 101 -1.33 -10.90 -2.99
C TYR A 101 -2.28 -12.03 -3.42
N LEU A 102 -2.12 -13.24 -2.86
CA LEU A 102 -2.98 -14.38 -3.21
C LEU A 102 -4.43 -14.15 -2.76
N SER A 103 -4.65 -13.48 -1.63
CA SER A 103 -6.00 -13.08 -1.20
C SER A 103 -6.65 -12.13 -2.22
N GLY A 104 -5.86 -11.21 -2.79
CA GLY A 104 -6.26 -10.36 -3.90
C GLY A 104 -6.66 -11.15 -5.15
N GLN A 105 -5.91 -12.20 -5.49
CA GLN A 105 -6.16 -13.00 -6.69
C GLN A 105 -7.37 -13.94 -6.56
N PHE A 106 -7.61 -14.51 -5.37
CA PHE A 106 -8.56 -15.61 -5.22
C PHE A 106 -9.80 -15.31 -4.37
N ILE A 107 -9.76 -14.27 -3.54
CA ILE A 107 -10.86 -13.98 -2.59
C ILE A 107 -11.53 -12.67 -2.99
N TRP A 108 -10.78 -11.57 -2.98
CA TRP A 108 -11.30 -10.26 -3.34
C TRP A 108 -10.16 -9.34 -3.79
N SER A 109 -10.27 -8.80 -5.00
CA SER A 109 -9.24 -7.98 -5.66
C SER A 109 -8.68 -6.87 -4.79
N ASN A 110 -9.49 -6.24 -3.93
CA ASN A 110 -9.04 -5.11 -3.13
C ASN A 110 -8.17 -5.51 -1.92
N LEU A 111 -8.06 -6.80 -1.60
CA LEU A 111 -7.25 -7.27 -0.47
C LEU A 111 -5.75 -7.10 -0.72
N ASN A 112 -5.31 -6.94 -1.96
CA ASN A 112 -3.92 -6.62 -2.28
C ASN A 112 -3.68 -5.13 -2.55
N ALA A 113 -4.71 -4.27 -2.56
CA ALA A 113 -4.54 -2.83 -2.74
C ALA A 113 -3.82 -2.23 -1.53
N VAL A 114 -2.69 -1.56 -1.74
CA VAL A 114 -1.83 -1.08 -0.65
C VAL A 114 -2.51 0.07 0.10
N VAL A 115 -2.64 -0.02 1.42
CA VAL A 115 -3.19 1.07 2.25
C VAL A 115 -2.23 1.62 3.30
N ILE A 116 -1.01 1.08 3.39
CA ILE A 116 0.01 1.60 4.32
C ILE A 116 0.72 2.78 3.62
N PRO A 117 0.69 4.00 4.19
CA PRO A 117 1.20 5.20 3.50
C PRO A 117 2.63 5.09 2.98
N ASP A 118 3.56 4.61 3.80
CA ASP A 118 4.96 4.44 3.40
C ASP A 118 5.15 3.33 2.37
N ASP A 119 4.23 2.37 2.27
CA ASP A 119 4.27 1.36 1.21
C ASP A 119 3.70 1.93 -0.10
N ILE A 120 2.62 2.72 -0.06
CA ILE A 120 2.08 3.43 -1.24
C ILE A 120 3.18 4.30 -1.88
N MET A 121 3.94 5.03 -1.06
CA MET A 121 5.05 5.89 -1.51
C MET A 121 6.19 5.13 -2.21
N LYS A 122 6.20 3.79 -2.26
CA LYS A 122 7.20 3.01 -3.00
C LYS A 122 6.78 2.70 -4.44
N TYR A 123 5.54 2.99 -4.82
CA TYR A 123 5.01 2.75 -6.15
C TYR A 123 4.91 4.05 -6.96
N PRO A 124 4.94 3.99 -8.30
CA PRO A 124 4.66 5.14 -9.15
C PRO A 124 3.15 5.40 -9.34
N TYR A 125 2.28 4.48 -8.90
CA TYR A 125 0.82 4.54 -9.08
C TYR A 125 0.10 4.72 -7.73
N ALA A 126 -0.97 5.51 -7.68
CA ALA A 126 -1.88 5.54 -6.54
C ALA A 126 -3.31 5.93 -6.97
N ALA A 127 -4.30 5.15 -6.50
CA ALA A 127 -5.71 5.46 -6.67
C ALA A 127 -6.14 6.61 -5.73
N CYS A 128 -7.33 7.18 -5.92
CA CYS A 128 -7.85 8.28 -5.10
C CYS A 128 -7.79 7.99 -3.59
N SER A 129 -8.12 6.75 -3.19
CA SER A 129 -7.99 6.27 -1.81
C SER A 129 -6.55 6.32 -1.31
N GLN A 130 -5.59 5.92 -2.13
CA GLN A 130 -4.18 5.80 -1.77
C GLN A 130 -3.49 7.15 -1.70
N VAL A 131 -3.76 8.02 -2.68
CA VAL A 131 -3.32 9.43 -2.72
C VAL A 131 -3.77 10.15 -1.44
N SER A 132 -5.05 10.04 -1.11
CA SER A 132 -5.60 10.66 0.09
C SER A 132 -5.07 10.01 1.39
N ILE A 133 -4.79 8.70 1.42
CA ILE A 133 -4.12 8.06 2.57
C ILE A 133 -2.73 8.67 2.81
N VAL A 134 -1.95 8.91 1.76
CA VAL A 134 -0.63 9.55 1.87
C VAL A 134 -0.76 10.98 2.38
N LEU A 135 -1.66 11.78 1.81
CA LEU A 135 -1.88 13.16 2.25
C LEU A 135 -2.35 13.22 3.71
N ALA A 136 -3.31 12.38 4.11
CA ALA A 136 -3.77 12.27 5.49
C ALA A 136 -2.63 11.92 6.46
N ALA A 137 -1.74 11.00 6.07
CA ALA A 137 -0.60 10.62 6.88
C ALA A 137 0.40 11.78 7.04
N ALA A 138 0.63 12.56 5.99
CA ALA A 138 1.46 13.76 6.03
C ALA A 138 0.86 14.82 6.96
N LEU A 139 -0.43 15.16 6.76
CA LEU A 139 -1.18 16.12 7.57
C LEU A 139 -1.19 15.75 9.06
N LYS A 140 -1.49 14.48 9.37
CA LYS A 140 -1.44 13.95 10.74
C LYS A 140 -0.09 14.17 11.39
N LYS A 141 0.99 13.95 10.64
CA LYS A 141 2.37 14.00 11.15
C LYS A 141 2.88 15.42 11.36
N ILE A 142 2.42 16.37 10.56
CA ILE A 142 2.72 17.79 10.76
C ILE A 142 1.76 18.46 11.76
N GLY A 143 0.66 17.81 12.14
CA GLY A 143 -0.27 18.29 13.16
C GLY A 143 -1.46 19.08 12.61
N VAL A 144 -1.68 19.05 11.28
CA VAL A 144 -2.84 19.68 10.64
C VAL A 144 -4.04 18.73 10.71
N PRO A 145 -5.18 19.12 11.32
CA PRO A 145 -6.36 18.29 11.33
C PRO A 145 -6.88 18.05 9.91
N TYR A 146 -7.31 16.83 9.62
CA TYR A 146 -7.91 16.49 8.32
C TYR A 146 -9.20 15.72 8.52
N ARG A 147 -10.05 15.64 7.49
CA ARG A 147 -11.19 14.75 7.46
C ARG A 147 -11.37 14.13 6.08
N LYS A 148 -11.93 12.93 6.07
CA LYS A 148 -12.36 12.24 4.86
C LYS A 148 -13.49 13.02 4.19
N VAL A 149 -13.43 13.14 2.87
CA VAL A 149 -14.57 13.47 2.01
C VAL A 149 -14.86 12.27 1.13
N GLY A 150 -15.88 11.51 1.52
CA GLY A 150 -16.40 10.37 0.75
C GLY A 150 -17.32 10.86 -0.36
N LEU A 151 -17.04 10.42 -1.58
CA LEU A 151 -17.80 10.72 -2.79
C LEU A 151 -18.24 9.41 -3.45
N LYS A 152 -19.14 9.48 -4.44
CA LYS A 152 -19.59 8.27 -5.13
C LYS A 152 -18.48 7.70 -6.01
N GLY A 153 -17.84 6.64 -5.54
CA GLY A 153 -16.72 6.01 -6.25
C GLY A 153 -15.43 6.84 -6.25
N HIS A 154 -15.35 7.90 -5.45
CA HIS A 154 -14.19 8.77 -5.35
C HIS A 154 -13.92 9.14 -3.88
N PHE A 155 -12.69 9.59 -3.61
CA PHE A 155 -12.25 9.91 -2.26
C PHE A 155 -11.23 11.03 -2.27
N ALA A 156 -11.51 12.05 -1.46
CA ALA A 156 -10.69 13.23 -1.29
C ALA A 156 -10.59 13.59 0.20
N LEU A 157 -9.88 14.67 0.53
CA LEU A 157 -9.74 15.16 1.90
C LEU A 157 -10.16 16.61 2.02
N GLU A 158 -10.48 17.00 3.25
CA GLU A 158 -10.33 18.39 3.68
C GLU A 158 -9.27 18.48 4.78
N ALA A 159 -8.53 19.58 4.79
CA ALA A 159 -7.60 19.93 5.86
C ALA A 159 -8.10 21.19 6.58
N ASN A 160 -7.97 21.24 7.90
CA ASN A 160 -8.30 22.40 8.71
C ASN A 160 -7.02 23.21 8.96
N VAL A 161 -6.95 24.38 8.33
CA VAL A 161 -5.85 25.33 8.46
C VAL A 161 -6.42 26.60 9.08
N ASP A 162 -5.84 27.04 10.19
CA ASP A 162 -6.28 28.23 10.95
C ASP A 162 -7.78 28.24 11.25
N GLY A 163 -8.33 27.08 11.61
CA GLY A 163 -9.75 26.93 11.94
C GLY A 163 -10.68 26.80 10.72
N LYS A 164 -10.19 26.95 9.48
CA LYS A 164 -10.98 26.84 8.25
C LYS A 164 -10.67 25.55 7.50
N TRP A 165 -11.73 24.89 6.99
CA TRP A 165 -11.60 23.70 6.14
C TRP A 165 -11.33 24.07 4.68
N TYR A 166 -10.43 23.35 4.05
CA TYR A 166 -10.05 23.49 2.65
C TYR A 166 -10.06 22.13 1.96
N PHE A 167 -10.66 22.05 0.78
CA PHE A 167 -10.83 20.82 0.01
C PHE A 167 -9.61 20.51 -0.85
N PHE A 168 -9.12 19.28 -0.73
CA PHE A 168 -7.95 18.77 -1.44
C PHE A 168 -8.28 17.46 -2.13
N ASP A 169 -8.18 17.47 -3.45
CA ASP A 169 -8.29 16.29 -4.30
C ASP A 169 -7.00 16.16 -5.10
N ALA A 170 -5.96 15.63 -4.45
CA ALA A 170 -4.65 15.41 -5.06
C ALA A 170 -4.67 14.32 -6.16
N ASN A 171 -5.83 13.72 -6.43
CA ASN A 171 -6.01 12.74 -7.48
C ASN A 171 -6.57 13.45 -8.73
N LEU A 172 -7.80 13.95 -8.70
CA LEU A 172 -8.37 14.62 -9.88
C LEU A 172 -7.84 16.04 -10.11
N GLU A 173 -6.95 16.55 -9.25
CA GLU A 173 -6.17 17.77 -9.44
C GLU A 173 -6.99 19.03 -9.80
N PRO A 174 -8.11 19.34 -9.12
CA PRO A 174 -8.94 20.46 -9.53
C PRO A 174 -8.22 21.81 -9.38
N HIS A 175 -8.41 22.70 -10.34
CA HIS A 175 -7.87 24.05 -10.33
C HIS A 175 -8.98 25.08 -10.07
N PHE A 176 -9.12 25.53 -8.82
CA PHE A 176 -10.13 26.53 -8.46
C PHE A 176 -9.65 27.96 -8.75
N PRO A 177 -10.20 28.68 -9.76
CA PRO A 177 -9.66 29.98 -10.18
C PRO A 177 -9.77 31.07 -9.11
N LYS A 178 -10.72 30.91 -8.18
CA LYS A 178 -10.96 31.83 -7.05
C LYS A 178 -10.35 31.33 -5.74
N GLY A 179 -9.38 30.43 -5.82
CA GLY A 179 -8.72 29.82 -4.67
C GLY A 179 -9.51 28.67 -4.03
N ILE A 180 -8.77 27.83 -3.30
CA ILE A 180 -9.28 26.66 -2.60
C ILE A 180 -10.16 27.09 -1.42
N LYS A 181 -11.28 26.39 -1.24
CA LYS A 181 -12.25 26.60 -0.16
C LYS A 181 -12.69 25.24 0.37
N SER A 182 -13.53 25.22 1.41
CA SER A 182 -14.21 23.98 1.79
C SER A 182 -15.10 23.49 0.65
N LEU A 183 -15.36 22.18 0.59
CA LEU A 183 -16.24 21.59 -0.41
C LEU A 183 -17.64 22.20 -0.36
N ASP A 184 -18.17 22.41 0.84
CA ASP A 184 -19.47 23.05 1.06
C ASP A 184 -19.51 24.49 0.51
N GLU A 185 -18.45 25.28 0.70
CA GLU A 185 -18.35 26.63 0.14
C GLU A 185 -18.24 26.60 -1.40
N LEU A 186 -17.47 25.66 -1.96
CA LEU A 186 -17.37 25.46 -3.41
C LEU A 186 -18.72 25.08 -4.04
N ILE A 187 -19.53 24.25 -3.37
CA ILE A 187 -20.85 23.86 -3.85
C ILE A 187 -21.83 25.04 -3.77
N ARG A 188 -21.91 25.72 -2.63
CA ARG A 188 -22.81 26.87 -2.44
C ARG A 188 -22.54 27.99 -3.45
N ASN A 189 -21.27 28.23 -3.76
CA ASN A 189 -20.85 29.26 -4.71
C ASN A 189 -20.93 28.80 -6.17
N LYS A 190 -21.31 27.54 -6.44
CA LYS A 190 -21.29 26.91 -7.78
C LYS A 190 -19.90 26.96 -8.44
N GLU A 191 -18.85 26.85 -7.62
CA GLU A 191 -17.45 26.92 -8.04
C GLU A 191 -16.80 25.53 -8.16
N LEU A 192 -17.44 24.48 -7.63
CA LEU A 192 -16.84 23.15 -7.61
C LEU A 192 -16.56 22.63 -9.03
N TYR A 193 -17.55 22.60 -9.91
CA TYR A 193 -17.36 22.11 -11.29
C TYR A 193 -16.33 22.92 -12.08
N LEU A 194 -16.24 24.23 -11.84
CA LEU A 194 -15.23 25.08 -12.49
C LEU A 194 -13.81 24.61 -12.18
N GLY A 195 -13.58 24.02 -11.00
CA GLY A 195 -12.29 23.44 -10.65
C GLY A 195 -11.97 22.14 -11.39
N TYR A 196 -12.98 21.43 -11.85
CA TYR A 196 -12.85 20.12 -12.50
C TYR A 196 -12.95 20.17 -14.02
N GLU A 197 -13.23 21.36 -14.58
CA GLU A 197 -13.36 21.56 -16.01
C GLU A 197 -12.07 21.16 -16.73
N GLY A 198 -12.19 20.28 -17.73
CA GLY A 198 -11.04 19.72 -18.46
C GLY A 198 -10.46 18.43 -17.88
N HIS A 199 -10.75 18.09 -16.62
CA HIS A 199 -10.28 16.83 -16.00
C HIS A 199 -11.35 15.74 -16.00
N ILE A 200 -12.61 16.09 -15.75
CA ILE A 200 -13.75 15.16 -15.79
C ILE A 200 -14.94 15.74 -16.55
N SER A 201 -15.77 14.88 -17.14
CA SER A 201 -16.99 15.29 -17.82
C SER A 201 -18.05 15.76 -16.82
N LEU A 202 -18.98 16.63 -17.27
CA LEU A 202 -20.12 17.06 -16.45
C LEU A 202 -20.96 15.88 -15.92
N GLN A 203 -21.13 14.83 -16.72
CA GLN A 203 -21.84 13.62 -16.30
C GLN A 203 -21.09 12.90 -15.17
N LEU A 204 -19.77 12.73 -15.30
CA LEU A 204 -18.95 12.11 -14.27
C LEU A 204 -18.94 12.97 -12.99
N TYR A 205 -18.81 14.29 -13.11
CA TYR A 205 -18.95 15.24 -12.01
C TYR A 205 -20.27 15.05 -11.26
N ASN A 206 -21.41 15.10 -11.98
CA ASN A 206 -22.73 14.94 -11.37
C ASN A 206 -22.87 13.59 -10.66
N ASN A 207 -22.27 12.52 -11.20
CA ASN A 207 -22.29 11.22 -10.56
C ASN A 207 -21.39 11.18 -9.31
N VAL A 208 -20.14 11.63 -9.39
CA VAL A 208 -19.16 11.62 -8.28
C VAL A 208 -19.67 12.42 -7.09
N PHE A 209 -20.18 13.63 -7.34
CA PHE A 209 -20.65 14.54 -6.29
C PHE A 209 -22.13 14.37 -5.93
N SER A 210 -22.81 13.33 -6.45
CA SER A 210 -24.21 13.03 -6.10
C SER A 210 -24.38 12.62 -4.62
N THR A 211 -23.32 12.14 -3.99
CA THR A 211 -23.29 11.78 -2.57
C THR A 211 -22.04 12.34 -1.94
N ILE A 212 -22.18 13.03 -0.81
CA ILE A 212 -21.07 13.59 -0.05
C ILE A 212 -21.22 13.12 1.39
N ASP A 213 -20.16 12.50 1.90
CA ASP A 213 -20.07 12.02 3.28
C ASP A 213 -18.80 12.55 3.93
N TYR A 214 -18.93 13.19 5.10
CA TYR A 214 -17.79 13.72 5.84
C TYR A 214 -17.41 12.76 6.96
N GLY A 215 -16.16 12.31 6.95
CA GLY A 215 -15.59 11.52 8.04
C GLY A 215 -15.30 12.36 9.28
N LYS A 216 -14.97 11.69 10.39
CA LYS A 216 -14.56 12.39 11.61
C LYS A 216 -13.15 12.99 11.43
N PRO A 217 -12.86 14.13 12.07
CA PRO A 217 -11.51 14.68 12.06
C PRO A 217 -10.46 13.68 12.57
N ASN A 218 -9.34 13.56 11.85
CA ASN A 218 -8.19 12.72 12.16
C ASN A 218 -8.48 11.21 12.25
N GLU A 219 -9.61 10.76 11.72
CA GLU A 219 -9.97 9.36 11.68
C GLU A 219 -8.99 8.55 10.82
N ALA A 220 -8.61 7.37 11.31
CA ALA A 220 -7.73 6.48 10.57
C ALA A 220 -8.41 6.01 9.27
N LEU A 221 -7.71 6.15 8.15
CA LEU A 221 -8.20 5.69 6.86
C LEU A 221 -7.87 4.21 6.68
N ALA A 222 -8.88 3.43 6.23
CA ALA A 222 -8.78 1.99 5.99
C ALA A 222 -8.16 1.16 7.15
N PRO A 223 -8.65 1.29 8.39
CA PRO A 223 -8.03 0.66 9.57
C PRO A 223 -8.01 -0.87 9.48
N ASN A 224 -9.11 -1.49 9.01
CA ASN A 224 -9.21 -2.94 8.88
C ASN A 224 -8.23 -3.49 7.82
N ALA A 225 -8.12 -2.82 6.67
CA ALA A 225 -7.17 -3.20 5.63
C ALA A 225 -5.72 -3.01 6.12
N THR A 226 -5.45 -1.95 6.88
CA THR A 226 -4.13 -1.74 7.51
C THR A 226 -3.75 -2.88 8.45
N ILE A 227 -4.69 -3.31 9.31
CA ILE A 227 -4.48 -4.47 10.21
C ILE A 227 -4.23 -5.73 9.38
N PHE A 228 -5.09 -5.99 8.38
CA PHE A 228 -4.95 -7.13 7.49
C PHE A 228 -3.58 -7.17 6.82
N HIS A 229 -3.09 -6.07 6.24
CA HIS A 229 -1.77 -6.02 5.59
C HIS A 229 -0.63 -6.23 6.57
N ARG A 230 -0.69 -5.65 7.77
CA ARG A 230 0.36 -5.84 8.79
C ARG A 230 0.42 -7.30 9.27
N VAL A 231 -0.72 -7.92 9.53
CA VAL A 231 -0.80 -9.32 9.97
C VAL A 231 -0.33 -10.26 8.86
N THR A 232 -0.81 -10.05 7.63
CA THR A 232 -0.42 -10.87 6.48
C THR A 232 1.05 -10.69 6.10
N PHE A 233 1.61 -9.50 6.28
CA PHE A 233 3.05 -9.27 6.09
C PHE A 233 3.87 -10.07 7.12
N LEU A 234 3.53 -9.98 8.41
CA LEU A 234 4.20 -10.74 9.46
C LEU A 234 4.09 -12.26 9.22
N ALA A 235 2.89 -12.74 8.89
CA ALA A 235 2.67 -14.15 8.56
C ALA A 235 3.42 -14.57 7.30
N SER A 236 3.54 -13.68 6.29
CA SER A 236 4.29 -13.94 5.06
C SER A 236 5.77 -14.21 5.33
N ILE A 237 6.32 -13.61 6.39
CA ILE A 237 7.70 -13.83 6.84
C ILE A 237 7.78 -15.07 7.74
N LEU A 238 6.95 -15.16 8.78
CA LEU A 238 7.07 -16.19 9.82
C LEU A 238 6.74 -17.61 9.31
N LEU A 239 5.79 -17.76 8.40
CA LEU A 239 5.39 -19.07 7.89
C LEU A 239 6.53 -19.79 7.16
N PRO A 240 7.24 -19.18 6.18
CA PRO A 240 8.43 -19.79 5.59
C PRO A 240 9.47 -20.24 6.62
N PHE A 241 9.78 -19.41 7.64
CA PHE A 241 10.71 -19.78 8.70
C PHE A 241 10.24 -20.99 9.51
N ALA A 242 8.96 -21.02 9.90
CA ALA A 242 8.38 -22.15 10.61
C ALA A 242 8.44 -23.44 9.78
N LEU A 243 8.19 -23.35 8.46
CA LEU A 243 8.32 -24.49 7.54
C LEU A 243 9.77 -24.97 7.47
N VAL A 244 10.76 -24.07 7.37
CA VAL A 244 12.19 -24.45 7.39
C VAL A 244 12.55 -25.19 8.67
N ILE A 245 12.16 -24.66 9.83
CA ILE A 245 12.42 -25.31 11.13
C ILE A 245 11.78 -26.69 11.19
N TYR A 246 10.52 -26.81 10.75
CA TYR A 246 9.83 -28.09 10.68
C TYR A 246 10.59 -29.12 9.83
N ILE A 247 11.08 -28.71 8.65
CA ILE A 247 11.86 -29.59 7.76
C ILE A 247 13.17 -30.01 8.43
N LEU A 248 13.89 -29.09 9.06
CA LEU A 248 15.15 -29.40 9.75
C LEU A 248 14.93 -30.42 10.88
N VAL A 249 13.88 -30.24 11.69
CA VAL A 249 13.51 -31.18 12.76
C VAL A 249 13.14 -32.53 12.16
N ASP A 250 12.31 -32.58 11.12
CA ASP A 250 11.88 -33.83 10.48
C ASP A 250 13.06 -34.62 9.88
N LEU A 251 13.98 -33.92 9.20
CA LEU A 251 15.21 -34.51 8.65
C LEU A 251 16.13 -35.02 9.76
N SER A 252 16.28 -34.28 10.86
CA SER A 252 17.12 -34.72 12.00
C SER A 252 16.60 -36.03 12.62
N GLN A 253 15.28 -36.16 12.79
CA GLN A 253 14.64 -37.37 13.31
C GLN A 253 14.81 -38.54 12.35
N PHE A 254 14.67 -38.29 11.05
CA PHE A 254 14.89 -39.31 10.02
C PHE A 254 16.34 -39.82 10.02
N ILE A 255 17.32 -38.92 10.10
CA ILE A 255 18.75 -39.29 10.17
C ILE A 255 19.04 -40.09 11.44
N PHE A 256 18.50 -39.67 12.59
CA PHE A 256 18.69 -40.38 13.86
C PHE A 256 18.08 -41.80 13.83
N HIS A 257 16.86 -41.94 13.31
CA HIS A 257 16.21 -43.25 13.16
C HIS A 257 16.98 -44.18 12.20
N LYS A 258 17.50 -43.64 11.08
CA LYS A 258 18.32 -44.40 10.14
C LYS A 258 19.65 -44.85 10.77
N ARG A 259 20.29 -44.00 11.58
CA ARG A 259 21.49 -44.36 12.34
C ARG A 259 21.21 -45.50 13.32
N ASN A 260 20.11 -45.43 14.08
CA ASN A 260 19.75 -46.45 15.06
C ASN A 260 19.38 -47.80 14.42
N THR A 261 18.67 -47.78 13.29
CA THR A 261 18.35 -49.03 12.56
C THR A 261 19.62 -49.69 11.99
N LEU A 262 20.56 -48.92 11.44
CA LEU A 262 21.84 -49.43 10.97
C LEU A 262 22.71 -50.00 12.10
N THR A 263 22.75 -49.36 13.28
CA THR A 263 23.50 -49.89 14.43
C THR A 263 22.89 -51.18 14.97
N THR A 264 21.56 -51.30 15.03
CA THR A 264 20.90 -52.57 15.42
C THR A 264 21.18 -53.71 14.44
N VAL A 265 21.15 -53.45 13.12
CA VAL A 265 21.45 -54.47 12.11
C VAL A 265 22.92 -54.93 12.19
N LYS A 266 23.87 -54.01 12.41
CA LYS A 266 25.29 -54.36 12.61
C LYS A 266 25.50 -55.24 13.86
N LYS A 267 24.89 -54.89 15.00
CA LYS A 267 24.96 -55.72 16.22
C LYS A 267 24.36 -57.12 16.01
N GLY A 268 23.21 -57.23 15.35
CA GLY A 268 22.57 -58.52 15.07
C GLY A 268 23.39 -59.44 14.15
N LYS A 269 24.11 -58.89 13.16
CA LYS A 269 25.03 -59.67 12.31
C LYS A 269 26.29 -60.14 13.06
N SER A 270 26.83 -59.33 13.97
CA SER A 270 28.00 -59.70 14.78
C SER A 270 27.73 -60.87 15.72
N ILE A 271 26.49 -61.02 16.21
CA ILE A 271 26.11 -62.12 17.12
C ILE A 271 25.99 -63.45 16.36
N ARG A 272 25.61 -63.44 15.08
CA ARG A 272 25.45 -64.66 14.27
C ARG A 272 26.75 -65.25 13.71
N LEU A 273 27.87 -64.55 13.80
CA LEU A 273 29.18 -65.03 13.32
C LEU A 273 30.03 -65.68 14.41
N ASN A 274 29.55 -65.67 15.67
CA ASN A 274 30.26 -66.22 16.84
C ASN A 274 29.57 -67.47 17.43
N ILE A 275 28.74 -68.16 16.63
CA ILE A 275 28.12 -69.46 16.94
C ILE A 275 28.54 -70.42 15.84
#